data_AF-A0A7C9I052-F1
#
_entry.id   AF-A0A7C9I052-F1
#
_cell.length_a   1.000
_cell.length_b   1.000
_cell.length_c   1.000
_cell.angle_alpha   90.00
_cell.angle_beta   90.00
_cell.angle_gamma   90.00
#
_symmetry.space_group_name_H-M   'P 1'
#
loop_
_entity.id
_entity.type
_entity.pdbx_description
1 polymer ?
#
loop_
_entity_poly.entity_id
_entity_poly.type
_entity_poly.pdbx_seq_one_letter_code
_entity_poly.pdbx_strand_id
1 'polypeptide(L)'
;MTQATPGVLAEVRRERERQDAKWGEQNLDPAVWLMILGEEVGEANNAALEHLMGNARDLSHYRTELLQVAAVAVSAVESLDRQQARLAASTNQ
;
A
#
# COMPACT_ATOMS: atom_id res chain seq x y z
N MET A 1 -14.50 -15.19 -8.96
CA MET A 1 -13.44 -16.12 -9.41
C MET A 1 -12.19 -15.80 -8.63
N THR A 2 -11.63 -16.75 -7.88
CA THR A 2 -10.36 -16.55 -7.17
C THR A 2 -9.29 -16.25 -8.21
N GLN A 3 -8.84 -15.00 -8.28
CA GLN A 3 -7.68 -14.65 -9.09
C GLN A 3 -6.49 -15.40 -8.48
N ALA A 4 -5.77 -16.20 -9.28
CA ALA A 4 -4.48 -16.74 -8.87
C ALA A 4 -3.53 -15.59 -8.50
N THR A 5 -2.43 -15.89 -7.81
CA THR A 5 -1.45 -14.88 -7.37
C THR A 5 -1.12 -13.79 -8.41
N PRO A 6 -0.93 -14.10 -9.71
CA PRO A 6 -0.70 -13.07 -10.73
C PRO A 6 -1.83 -12.04 -10.86
N GLY A 7 -3.09 -12.46 -10.74
CA GLY A 7 -4.24 -11.56 -10.83
C GLY A 7 -4.36 -10.64 -9.61
N VAL A 8 -4.06 -11.15 -8.41
CA VAL A 8 -4.00 -10.33 -7.19
C VAL A 8 -2.86 -9.31 -7.26
N LEU A 9 -1.68 -9.70 -7.75
CA LEU A 9 -0.58 -8.75 -7.96
C LEU A 9 -0.91 -7.68 -9.01
N ALA A 10 -1.71 -8.02 -10.02
CA ALA A 10 -2.21 -7.03 -10.97
C ALA A 10 -3.21 -6.05 -10.33
N GLU A 11 -3.95 -6.46 -9.31
CA GLU A 11 -4.80 -5.57 -8.51
C GLU A 11 -3.97 -4.65 -7.60
N VAL A 12 -2.93 -5.17 -6.93
CA VAL A 12 -2.00 -4.34 -6.15
C VAL A 12 -1.36 -3.27 -7.03
N ARG A 13 -0.94 -3.63 -8.25
CA ARG A 13 -0.41 -2.65 -9.21
C ARG A 13 -1.43 -1.56 -9.55
N ARG A 14 -2.69 -1.92 -9.85
CA ARG A 14 -3.74 -0.93 -10.14
C ARG A 14 -4.02 -0.02 -8.96
N GLU A 15 -3.99 -0.56 -7.74
CA GLU A 15 -4.15 0.23 -6.54
C GLU A 15 -2.98 1.20 -6.35
N ARG A 16 -1.74 0.75 -6.58
CA ARG A 16 -0.56 1.63 -6.58
C ARG A 16 -0.67 2.74 -7.63
N GLU A 17 -1.11 2.42 -8.85
CA GLU A 17 -1.37 3.39 -9.92
C GLU A 17 -2.44 4.42 -9.51
N ARG A 18 -3.51 3.98 -8.83
CA ARG A 18 -4.54 4.88 -8.27
C ARG A 18 -3.96 5.83 -7.23
N GLN A 19 -3.15 5.33 -6.31
CA GLN A 19 -2.48 6.15 -5.28
C GLN A 19 -1.53 7.17 -5.92
N ASP A 20 -0.79 6.75 -6.96
CA ASP A 20 0.10 7.65 -7.71
C ASP A 20 -0.68 8.75 -8.42
N ALA A 21 -1.78 8.42 -9.08
CA ALA A 21 -2.65 9.40 -9.72
C ALA A 21 -3.27 10.39 -8.71
N LYS A 22 -3.52 9.94 -7.48
CA LYS A 22 -4.13 10.76 -6.42
C LYS A 22 -3.12 11.68 -5.73
N TRP A 23 -1.92 11.19 -5.47
CA TRP A 23 -0.95 11.88 -4.59
C TRP A 23 0.37 12.25 -5.27
N GLY A 24 0.59 11.79 -6.51
CA GLY A 24 1.85 11.94 -7.23
C GLY A 24 3.00 11.14 -6.63
N GLU A 25 4.22 11.42 -7.10
CA GLU A 25 5.44 10.82 -6.57
C GLU A 25 5.67 11.27 -5.12
N GLN A 26 5.78 10.29 -4.21
CA GLN A 26 6.08 10.52 -2.80
C GLN A 26 7.50 10.02 -2.46
N ASN A 27 8.28 10.83 -1.75
CA ASN A 27 9.62 10.49 -1.27
C ASN A 27 9.77 10.85 0.21
N LEU A 28 9.01 10.13 1.05
CA LEU A 28 8.90 10.44 2.48
C LEU A 28 9.97 9.71 3.30
N ASP A 29 10.17 10.18 4.53
CA ASP A 29 10.99 9.50 5.52
C ASP A 29 10.39 8.12 5.86
N PRO A 30 11.21 7.08 6.11
CA PRO A 30 10.73 5.75 6.47
C PRO A 30 9.75 5.73 7.65
N ALA A 31 9.91 6.59 8.66
CA ALA A 31 8.99 6.65 9.80
C ALA A 31 7.59 7.11 9.36
N VAL A 32 7.50 8.06 8.42
CA VAL A 32 6.22 8.52 7.86
C VAL A 32 5.59 7.42 7.01
N TRP A 33 6.36 6.68 6.22
CA TRP A 33 5.84 5.51 5.50
C TRP A 33 5.29 4.44 6.44
N LEU A 34 5.95 4.18 7.57
CA LEU A 34 5.44 3.25 8.57
C LEU A 34 4.13 3.72 9.22
N MET A 35 3.93 5.04 9.39
CA MET A 35 2.65 5.57 9.85
C MET A 35 1.54 5.31 8.84
N ILE A 36 1.77 5.59 7.55
CA ILE A 36 0.78 5.36 6.48
C ILE A 36 0.47 3.85 6.35
N LEU A 37 1.50 3.00 6.35
CA LEU A 37 1.31 1.55 6.32
C LEU A 37 0.50 1.06 7.54
N GLY A 38 0.77 1.63 8.72
CA GLY A 38 0.04 1.32 9.95
C GLY A 38 -1.42 1.74 9.90
N GLU A 39 -1.75 2.84 9.23
CA GLU A 39 -3.12 3.28 8.98
C GLU A 39 -3.89 2.24 8.16
N GLU A 40 -3.36 1.83 7.00
CA GLU A 40 -3.98 0.83 6.13
C GLU A 40 -4.14 -0.54 6.83
N VAL A 41 -3.15 -0.95 7.64
CA VAL A 41 -3.27 -2.17 8.47
C VAL A 41 -4.35 -2.01 9.53
N GLY A 42 -4.49 -0.82 10.12
CA GLY A 42 -5.56 -0.48 11.04
C GLY A 42 -6.94 -0.59 10.39
N GLU A 43 -7.10 -0.08 9.16
CA GLU A 43 -8.33 -0.20 8.39
C GLU A 43 -8.66 -1.66 8.06
N ALA A 44 -7.66 -2.46 7.65
CA ALA A 44 -7.85 -3.89 7.43
C ALA A 44 -8.31 -4.61 8.70
N ASN A 45 -7.68 -4.31 9.85
CA ASN A 45 -8.10 -4.88 11.14
C ASN A 45 -9.53 -4.48 11.49
N ASN A 46 -9.89 -3.21 11.28
CA ASN A 46 -11.23 -2.71 11.53
C ASN A 46 -12.27 -3.40 10.63
N ALA A 47 -11.99 -3.54 9.33
CA ALA A 47 -12.90 -4.23 8.40
C ALA A 47 -13.14 -5.70 8.77
N ALA A 48 -12.11 -6.40 9.26
CA ALA A 48 -12.25 -7.75 9.77
C ALA A 48 -13.10 -7.80 11.06
N LEU A 49 -12.89 -6.85 11.97
CA LEU A 49 -13.67 -6.73 13.21
C LEU A 49 -15.15 -6.43 12.94
N GLU A 50 -15.44 -5.48 12.05
CA GLU A 50 -16.83 -5.14 11.67
C GLU A 50 -17.57 -6.35 11.08
N HIS A 51 -16.88 -7.19 10.30
CA HIS A 51 -17.46 -8.44 9.82
C HIS A 51 -17.72 -9.44 10.96
N LEU A 52 -16.76 -9.63 11.86
CA LEU A 52 -16.91 -10.50 13.02
C LEU A 52 -18.08 -10.08 13.94
N MET A 53 -18.28 -8.76 14.09
CA MET A 53 -19.37 -8.20 14.89
C MET A 53 -20.73 -8.23 14.18
N GLY A 54 -20.79 -8.67 12.92
CA GLY A 54 -22.02 -8.72 12.13
C GLY A 54 -22.47 -7.36 11.57
N ASN A 55 -21.62 -6.34 11.67
CA ASN A 55 -21.88 -5.00 11.13
C ASN A 55 -21.56 -4.92 9.63
N ALA A 56 -20.68 -5.78 9.11
CA ALA A 56 -20.38 -5.92 7.69
C ALA A 56 -20.88 -7.26 7.12
N ARG A 57 -21.59 -7.21 5.98
CA ARG A 57 -22.22 -8.40 5.36
C ARG A 57 -21.20 -9.38 4.78
N ASP A 58 -20.03 -8.90 4.37
CA ASP A 58 -18.96 -9.69 3.77
C ASP A 58 -17.58 -9.06 4.05
N LEU A 59 -16.52 -9.70 3.54
CA LEU A 59 -15.12 -9.29 3.70
C LEU A 59 -14.59 -8.49 2.49
N SER A 60 -15.46 -7.88 1.69
CA SER A 60 -15.02 -7.09 0.53
C SER A 60 -14.13 -5.91 0.94
N HIS A 61 -14.50 -5.19 2.01
CA HIS A 61 -13.71 -4.07 2.54
C HIS A 61 -12.35 -4.57 3.04
N TYR A 62 -12.33 -5.65 3.83
CA TYR A 62 -11.09 -6.26 4.30
C TYR A 62 -10.13 -6.60 3.16
N ARG A 63 -10.66 -7.16 2.07
CA ARG A 63 -9.86 -7.45 0.88
C ARG A 63 -9.32 -6.17 0.22
N THR A 64 -10.13 -5.12 0.12
CA THR A 64 -9.70 -3.82 -0.39
C THR A 64 -8.55 -3.27 0.45
N GLU A 65 -8.67 -3.24 1.77
CA GLU A 65 -7.62 -2.68 2.65
C GLU A 65 -6.32 -3.47 2.54
N LEU A 66 -6.37 -4.80 2.42
CA LEU A 66 -5.16 -5.59 2.18
C LEU A 66 -4.46 -5.23 0.85
N LEU A 67 -5.21 -4.87 -0.20
CA LEU A 67 -4.61 -4.37 -1.43
C LEU A 67 -3.97 -2.99 -1.23
N GLN A 68 -4.60 -2.11 -0.44
CA GLN A 68 -4.06 -0.80 -0.10
C GLN A 68 -2.77 -0.93 0.71
N VAL A 69 -2.74 -1.79 1.75
CA VAL A 69 -1.53 -2.14 2.51
C VAL A 69 -0.39 -2.57 1.59
N ALA A 70 -0.67 -3.49 0.66
CA ALA A 70 0.33 -3.98 -0.27
C ALA A 70 0.83 -2.88 -1.21
N ALA A 71 -0.06 -2.01 -1.71
CA ALA A 71 0.31 -0.90 -2.56
C ALA A 71 1.14 0.17 -1.84
N VAL A 72 0.82 0.47 -0.57
CA VAL A 72 1.62 1.39 0.26
C VAL A 72 3.01 0.81 0.51
N ALA A 73 3.13 -0.49 0.78
CA ALA A 73 4.43 -1.14 0.93
C ALA A 73 5.28 -1.04 -0.35
N VAL A 74 4.67 -1.24 -1.52
CA VAL A 74 5.34 -1.01 -2.82
C VAL A 74 5.80 0.44 -2.96
N SER A 75 4.92 1.41 -2.66
CA SER A 75 5.25 2.83 -2.74
C SER A 75 6.41 3.23 -1.82
N ALA A 76 6.47 2.65 -0.61
CA ALA A 76 7.54 2.89 0.35
C ALA A 76 8.90 2.37 -0.18
N VAL A 77 8.92 1.18 -0.80
CA VAL A 77 10.13 0.63 -1.44
C VAL A 77 10.57 1.50 -2.62
N GLU A 78 9.65 1.90 -3.50
CA GLU A 78 9.96 2.79 -4.62
C GLU A 78 10.54 4.14 -4.14
N SER A 79 10.00 4.69 -3.05
CA SER A 79 10.52 5.89 -2.40
C SER A 79 11.94 5.70 -1.90
N LEU A 80 12.23 4.58 -1.23
CA LEU A 80 13.57 4.26 -0.73
C LEU A 80 14.58 4.13 -1.87
N ASP A 81 14.24 3.38 -2.92
CA ASP A 81 15.11 3.15 -4.07
C ASP A 81 15.45 4.48 -4.78
N ARG A 82 14.46 5.35 -4.99
CA ARG A 82 14.68 6.69 -5.55
C ARG A 82 15.61 7.54 -4.68
N GLN A 83 15.43 7.51 -3.36
CA GLN A 83 16.27 8.26 -2.43
C GLN A 83 17.72 7.76 -2.47
N GLN A 84 17.94 6.44 -2.46
CA GLN A 84 19.28 5.84 -2.55
C GLN A 84 19.98 6.18 -3.88
N ALA A 85 19.24 6.13 -4.99
CA ALA A 85 19.78 6.50 -6.31
C ALA A 85 20.22 7.97 -6.35
N ARG A 86 19.44 8.89 -5.76
CA ARG A 86 19.78 10.32 -5.65
C ARG A 86 21.05 10.54 -4.80
N LEU A 87 21.18 9.84 -3.68
CA LEU A 87 22.37 9.90 -2.84
C LEU A 87 23.61 9.40 -3.59
N ALA A 88 23.53 8.26 -4.26
CA ALA A 88 24.65 7.71 -5.04
C ALA A 88 25.10 8.66 -6.17
N ALA A 89 24.16 9.36 -6.81
CA ALA A 89 24.48 10.34 -7.84
C ALA A 89 25.17 11.61 -7.28
N SER A 90 24.85 12.01 -6.05
CA SER A 90 25.44 13.18 -5.39
C SER A 90 26.86 12.95 -4.87
N THR A 91 27.22 11.70 -4.55
CA THR A 91 28.57 11.32 -4.06
C THR A 91 29.60 11.19 -5.19
N ASN A 92 29.15 11.06 -6.45
CA ASN A 92 29.99 10.91 -7.63
C ASN A 92 30.27 12.25 -8.38
N GLN A 93 29.91 13.39 -7.79
CA GLN A 93 30.27 14.74 -8.24
C GLN A 93 31.23 15.39 -7.26
#